data_AF-A0A2V9IWY9-F1
#
_entry.id   AF-A0A2V9IWY9-F1
#
_cell.length_a   1.000
_cell.length_b   1.000
_cell.length_c   1.000
_cell.angle_alpha   90.00
_cell.angle_beta   90.00
_cell.angle_gamma   90.00
#
_symmetry.space_group_name_H-M   'P 1'
#
loop_
_entity.id
_entity.type
_entity.pdbx_description
1 polymer ?
#
loop_
_entity_poly.entity_id
_entity_poly.type
_entity_poly.pdbx_seq_one_letter_code
_entity_poly.pdbx_strand_id
1 'polypeptide(L)'
;MDQHRDHHFEAVLSQPPRKLTLSANACSQARDLFRRLIRVRKGHYVPQWRTFGLEQQAFSGHTLQDRPAHLVDAICADSIAKLYVQWSVDYIKADDMSWAPSPPAAHSYHGDEIEALSTAIAKSGRPMVLSLSPDRTDVTHAEHVMRYSQLWRISDDFWDNWKQLKETFALCRVWAPYIGPNHWPDADMLPLGRIRIRGYEGGERHTRLTKDEQITAILLS
;
A
#
# COMPACT_ATOMS: atom_id res chain seq x y z
N MET A 1 36.81 21.40 29.35
CA MET A 1 36.52 20.84 28.01
C MET A 1 35.49 19.75 28.23
N ASP A 2 34.23 19.88 27.84
CA ASP A 2 33.71 20.59 26.67
C ASP A 2 32.31 21.16 26.99
N GLN A 3 32.15 22.49 26.93
CA GLN A 3 30.95 23.23 27.37
C GLN A 3 30.07 23.70 26.18
N HIS A 4 30.22 23.09 24.99
CA HIS A 4 29.65 23.66 23.76
C HIS A 4 28.43 22.95 23.15
N ARG A 5 27.79 21.99 23.84
CA ARG A 5 26.65 21.23 23.25
C ARG A 5 25.25 21.55 23.77
N ASP A 6 25.12 22.25 24.89
CA ASP A 6 23.81 22.38 25.55
C ASP A 6 23.07 23.70 25.27
N HIS A 7 23.70 24.68 24.63
CA HIS A 7 23.08 25.99 24.40
C HIS A 7 22.20 26.09 23.14
N HIS A 8 22.24 25.09 22.25
CA HIS A 8 21.45 25.11 21.02
C HIS A 8 20.02 24.57 21.18
N PHE A 9 19.77 23.71 22.17
CA PHE A 9 18.45 23.11 22.39
C PHE A 9 17.47 24.07 23.12
N GLU A 10 17.95 24.78 24.15
CA GLU A 10 17.17 25.77 24.91
C GLU A 10 16.78 27.01 24.05
N ALA A 11 17.60 27.35 23.06
CA ALA A 11 17.33 28.46 22.14
C ALA A 11 16.17 28.18 21.15
N VAL A 12 15.83 26.91 20.93
CA VAL A 12 14.74 26.50 20.03
C VAL A 12 13.41 26.42 20.76
N LEU A 13 13.42 25.98 22.02
CA LEU A 13 12.22 25.81 22.84
C LEU A 13 11.68 27.12 23.44
N SER A 14 12.51 28.17 23.50
CA SER A 14 12.15 29.48 24.04
C SER A 14 11.50 30.44 23.03
N GLN A 15 11.33 30.06 21.76
CA GLN A 15 10.70 30.91 20.77
C GLN A 15 9.17 30.77 20.77
N PRO A 16 8.38 31.87 20.84
CA PRO A 16 6.93 31.80 20.77
C PRO A 16 6.49 31.27 19.39
N PRO A 17 5.36 30.53 19.31
CA PRO A 17 4.93 29.87 18.09
C PRO A 17 4.72 30.90 16.98
N ARG A 18 5.59 30.90 15.98
CA ARG A 18 5.36 31.69 14.76
C ARG A 18 4.32 30.97 13.90
N LYS A 19 3.34 31.75 13.44
CA LYS A 19 2.37 31.34 12.42
C LYS A 19 3.13 30.67 11.27
N LEU A 20 2.87 29.38 11.03
CA LEU A 20 3.46 28.62 9.93
C LEU A 20 2.98 29.20 8.59
N THR A 21 3.74 30.15 8.04
CA THR A 21 3.61 30.53 6.63
C THR A 21 4.34 29.49 5.80
N LEU A 22 3.58 28.59 5.18
CA LEU A 22 4.08 27.67 4.16
C LEU A 22 4.58 28.50 2.97
N SER A 23 5.90 28.50 2.75
CA SER A 23 6.46 29.09 1.53
C SER A 23 6.21 28.14 0.36
N ALA A 24 6.07 28.71 -0.85
CA ALA A 24 5.70 28.03 -2.09
C ALA A 24 6.66 26.90 -2.56
N ASN A 25 7.67 26.54 -1.76
CA ASN A 25 8.70 25.56 -2.09
C ASN A 25 8.53 24.18 -1.43
N ALA A 26 7.51 23.95 -0.61
CA ALA A 26 7.25 22.61 -0.06
C ALA A 26 6.95 21.56 -1.17
N CYS A 27 6.31 22.01 -2.26
CA CYS A 27 5.94 21.15 -3.39
C CYS A 27 7.16 20.70 -4.21
N SER A 28 8.24 21.50 -4.26
CA SER A 28 9.45 21.15 -5.02
C SER A 28 10.33 20.15 -4.26
N GLN A 29 10.42 20.27 -2.93
CA GLN A 29 11.16 19.34 -2.08
C GLN A 29 10.50 17.95 -2.03
N ALA A 30 9.17 17.88 -1.94
CA ALA A 30 8.44 16.61 -2.05
C ALA A 30 8.70 15.94 -3.40
N ARG A 31 8.70 16.72 -4.49
CA ARG A 31 8.93 16.22 -5.85
C ARG A 31 10.35 15.70 -6.08
N ASP A 32 11.36 16.33 -5.49
CA ASP A 32 12.76 15.90 -5.64
C ASP A 32 13.11 14.68 -4.76
N LEU A 33 12.50 14.54 -3.58
CA LEU A 33 12.54 13.29 -2.80
C LEU A 33 11.88 12.13 -3.57
N PHE A 34 10.72 12.38 -4.20
CA PHE A 34 9.99 11.38 -4.96
C PHE A 34 10.74 10.86 -6.21
N ARG A 35 11.42 11.75 -6.95
CA ARG A 35 12.21 11.39 -8.14
C ARG A 35 13.42 10.51 -7.82
N ARG A 36 13.96 10.59 -6.60
CA ARG A 36 15.07 9.75 -6.16
C ARG A 36 14.59 8.36 -5.72
N LEU A 37 13.34 8.24 -5.26
CA LEU A 37 12.73 6.96 -4.87
C LEU A 37 12.18 6.14 -6.05
N ILE A 38 11.70 6.78 -7.14
CA ILE A 38 11.11 6.07 -8.28
C ILE A 38 11.97 6.24 -9.55
N ARG A 39 12.48 5.13 -10.09
CA ARG A 39 13.25 5.11 -11.35
C ARG A 39 12.29 5.09 -12.57
N VAL A 40 11.77 6.25 -12.96
CA VAL A 40 10.89 6.37 -14.14
C VAL A 40 11.70 6.25 -15.45
N ARG A 41 11.44 5.21 -16.26
CA ARG A 41 11.88 5.16 -17.68
C ARG A 41 10.75 5.61 -18.60
N LYS A 42 11.06 6.46 -19.59
CA LYS A 42 10.17 6.75 -20.73
C LYS A 42 10.06 5.52 -21.63
N GLY A 43 8.85 4.97 -21.79
CA GLY A 43 8.54 3.89 -22.72
C GLY A 43 7.51 4.36 -23.75
N HIS A 44 7.78 4.08 -25.03
CA HIS A 44 6.97 4.50 -26.17
C HIS A 44 5.59 3.81 -26.22
N TYR A 45 4.66 4.55 -26.84
CA TYR A 45 3.22 4.33 -26.91
C TYR A 45 2.84 3.14 -27.81
N VAL A 46 1.81 2.36 -27.40
CA VAL A 46 0.98 1.52 -28.27
C VAL A 46 -0.47 1.57 -27.72
N PRO A 47 -1.51 1.74 -28.57
CA PRO A 47 -2.88 1.95 -28.12
C PRO A 47 -3.70 0.66 -28.18
N GLN A 48 -4.20 0.20 -27.04
CA GLN A 48 -5.54 -0.39 -26.84
C GLN A 48 -5.60 -0.97 -25.43
N TRP A 49 -6.56 -0.43 -24.66
CA TRP A 49 -6.94 -0.74 -23.27
C TRP A 49 -5.85 -0.44 -22.22
N ARG A 50 -6.07 0.59 -21.38
CA ARG A 50 -5.21 0.87 -20.23
C ARG A 50 -6.04 1.23 -19.01
N THR A 51 -6.04 0.35 -18.02
CA THR A 51 -5.95 0.73 -16.62
C THR A 51 -4.47 1.03 -16.34
N PHE A 52 -4.14 2.25 -15.91
CA PHE A 52 -2.80 2.58 -15.43
C PHE A 52 -2.73 2.21 -13.94
N GLY A 53 -2.11 1.07 -13.62
CA GLY A 53 -1.65 0.75 -12.27
C GLY A 53 -0.15 1.02 -12.17
N LEU A 54 0.26 1.90 -11.27
CA LEU A 54 1.67 2.11 -10.94
C LEU A 54 1.94 1.63 -9.51
N GLU A 55 2.77 0.58 -9.46
CA GLU A 55 3.85 0.21 -8.53
C GLU A 55 3.85 0.72 -7.07
N GLN A 56 3.98 -0.27 -6.18
CA GLN A 56 4.52 -0.25 -4.80
C GLN A 56 4.99 1.10 -4.25
N GLN A 57 4.30 1.58 -3.21
CA GLN A 57 4.85 2.58 -2.30
C GLN A 57 4.95 1.94 -0.91
N ALA A 58 6.18 1.64 -0.51
CA ALA A 58 6.51 1.39 0.89
C ALA A 58 6.64 2.73 1.61
N PHE A 59 5.85 2.95 2.65
CA PHE A 59 6.03 4.08 3.56
C PHE A 59 7.27 3.81 4.43
N SER A 60 8.42 4.33 4.01
CA SER A 60 9.70 4.42 4.74
C SER A 60 10.02 3.41 5.87
N GLY A 61 11.05 2.59 5.70
CA GLY A 61 11.66 1.75 6.74
C GLY A 61 12.43 2.50 7.85
N HIS A 62 12.03 3.72 8.19
CA HIS A 62 12.56 4.48 9.31
C HIS A 62 11.44 4.81 10.30
N THR A 63 11.42 4.08 11.41
CA THR A 63 10.56 4.36 12.56
C THR A 63 10.94 5.73 13.12
N LEU A 64 10.19 6.77 12.77
CA LEU A 64 10.32 8.09 13.41
C LEU A 64 9.47 8.07 14.67
N GLN A 65 10.16 8.09 15.81
CA GLN A 65 9.62 7.70 17.10
C GLN A 65 8.64 8.69 17.75
N ASP A 66 8.41 9.86 17.13
CA ASP A 66 7.44 10.85 17.58
C ASP A 66 6.99 11.76 16.41
N ARG A 67 6.10 11.28 15.55
CA ARG A 67 5.35 12.14 14.61
C ARG A 67 3.89 12.19 15.08
N PRO A 68 3.23 13.37 15.07
CA PRO A 68 1.78 13.42 15.04
C PRO A 68 1.32 12.87 13.68
N ALA A 69 1.27 11.54 13.57
CA ALA A 69 1.10 10.76 12.35
C ALA A 69 -0.11 11.24 11.53
N HIS A 70 -1.27 11.33 12.20
CA HIS A 70 -2.55 11.76 11.63
C HIS A 70 -2.51 13.01 10.74
N LEU A 71 -1.74 14.06 11.09
CA LEU A 71 -1.72 15.31 10.31
C LEU A 71 -0.74 15.25 9.14
N VAL A 72 0.43 14.64 9.36
CA VAL A 72 1.45 14.48 8.31
C VAL A 72 0.95 13.51 7.24
N ASP A 73 0.31 12.42 7.66
CA ASP A 73 -0.21 11.40 6.77
C ASP A 73 -1.36 11.94 5.93
N ALA A 74 -2.25 12.76 6.51
CA ALA A 74 -3.30 13.45 5.76
C ALA A 74 -2.75 14.44 4.72
N ILE A 75 -1.74 15.24 5.06
CA ILE A 75 -1.12 16.19 4.11
C ILE A 75 -0.42 15.42 2.98
N CYS A 76 0.32 14.37 3.32
CA CYS A 76 0.99 13.50 2.36
C CYS A 76 -0.04 12.82 1.43
N ALA A 77 -1.10 12.23 1.99
CA ALA A 77 -2.17 11.58 1.24
C ALA A 77 -2.88 12.54 0.27
N ASP A 78 -3.24 13.74 0.72
CA ASP A 78 -3.87 14.76 -0.14
C ASP A 78 -2.96 15.17 -1.31
N SER A 79 -1.65 15.28 -1.05
CA SER A 79 -0.67 15.61 -2.09
C SER A 79 -0.50 14.50 -3.13
N ILE A 80 -0.50 13.24 -2.68
CA ILE A 80 -0.41 12.04 -3.53
C ILE A 80 -1.68 11.87 -4.37
N ALA A 81 -2.85 12.01 -3.76
CA ALA A 81 -4.13 11.92 -4.47
C ALA A 81 -4.25 12.95 -5.61
N LYS A 82 -3.82 14.20 -5.37
CA LYS A 82 -3.77 15.24 -6.43
C LYS A 82 -2.85 14.84 -7.58
N LEU A 83 -1.70 14.23 -7.29
CA LEU A 83 -0.77 13.75 -8.31
C LEU A 83 -1.39 12.61 -9.12
N TYR A 84 -2.06 11.66 -8.46
CA TYR A 84 -2.76 10.56 -9.11
C TYR A 84 -3.91 11.03 -10.00
N VAL A 85 -4.64 12.08 -9.61
CA VAL A 85 -5.62 12.74 -10.49
C VAL A 85 -4.97 13.29 -11.76
N GLN A 86 -3.82 13.96 -11.64
CA GLN A 86 -3.10 14.50 -12.82
C GLN A 86 -2.66 13.39 -13.77
N TRP A 87 -2.32 12.21 -13.24
CA TRP A 87 -1.94 11.05 -14.04
C TRP A 87 -3.13 10.22 -14.52
N SER A 88 -4.36 10.59 -14.15
CA SER A 88 -5.57 9.83 -14.45
C SER A 88 -5.48 8.39 -13.95
N VAL A 89 -4.95 8.20 -12.74
CA VAL A 89 -4.95 6.89 -12.07
C VAL A 89 -6.39 6.50 -11.73
N ASP A 90 -6.72 5.22 -11.87
CA ASP A 90 -8.03 4.65 -11.56
C ASP A 90 -7.96 3.57 -10.47
N TYR A 91 -6.77 3.10 -10.14
CA TYR A 91 -6.53 1.98 -9.24
C TYR A 91 -5.24 2.20 -8.45
N ILE A 92 -5.31 2.05 -7.13
CA ILE A 92 -4.20 2.20 -6.19
C ILE A 92 -4.09 0.91 -5.38
N LYS A 93 -2.92 0.26 -5.43
CA LYS A 93 -2.55 -0.81 -4.49
C LYS A 93 -1.60 -0.22 -3.45
N ALA A 94 -2.08 -0.10 -2.22
CA ALA A 94 -1.35 0.45 -1.09
C ALA A 94 -0.75 -0.70 -0.27
N ASP A 95 0.58 -0.83 -0.32
CA ASP A 95 1.34 -1.80 0.48
C ASP A 95 1.62 -1.27 1.89
N ASP A 96 1.94 -2.19 2.81
CA ASP A 96 2.26 -1.98 4.23
C ASP A 96 1.07 -1.52 5.08
N MET A 97 -0.16 -1.85 4.66
CA MET A 97 -1.40 -1.41 5.31
C MET A 97 -1.87 -2.36 6.42
N SER A 98 -1.43 -3.61 6.35
CA SER A 98 -1.72 -4.66 7.31
C SER A 98 -0.44 -5.46 7.46
N TRP A 99 0.15 -5.46 8.66
CA TRP A 99 1.31 -6.28 8.98
C TRP A 99 0.98 -7.17 10.18
N ALA A 100 0.93 -8.48 9.95
CA ALA A 100 0.69 -9.50 10.98
C ALA A 100 1.88 -10.46 11.04
N PRO A 101 2.99 -10.08 11.69
CA PRO A 101 4.08 -11.00 11.92
C PRO A 101 3.61 -12.01 12.97
N SER A 102 4.07 -13.25 12.84
CA SER A 102 3.75 -14.32 13.80
C SER A 102 3.88 -13.84 15.27
N PRO A 103 3.01 -14.29 16.19
CA PRO A 103 3.08 -13.91 17.60
C PRO A 103 4.51 -14.09 18.16
N PRO A 104 5.04 -13.15 18.96
CA PRO A 104 4.34 -12.15 19.77
C PRO A 104 4.44 -10.71 19.23
N ALA A 105 4.93 -10.50 18.00
CA ALA A 105 5.07 -9.15 17.47
C ALA A 105 3.68 -8.54 17.21
N ALA A 106 3.49 -7.30 17.65
CA ALA A 106 2.23 -6.58 17.55
C ALA A 106 1.71 -6.59 16.11
N HIS A 107 0.41 -6.85 15.95
CA HIS A 107 -0.26 -6.64 14.67
C HIS A 107 -0.21 -5.13 14.42
N SER A 108 0.56 -4.69 13.43
CA SER A 108 0.57 -3.29 13.02
C SER A 108 -0.49 -3.15 11.93
N TYR A 109 -1.70 -2.84 12.37
CA TYR A 109 -2.79 -2.43 11.49
C TYR A 109 -2.75 -0.92 11.31
N HIS A 110 -2.47 -0.45 10.09
CA HIS A 110 -2.28 0.98 9.79
C HIS A 110 -3.62 1.67 9.48
N GLY A 111 -4.59 1.55 10.40
CA GLY A 111 -5.94 2.08 10.23
C GLY A 111 -5.99 3.57 9.89
N ASP A 112 -5.22 4.40 10.60
CA ASP A 112 -5.16 5.85 10.39
C ASP A 112 -4.68 6.22 8.97
N GLU A 113 -3.71 5.49 8.43
CA GLU A 113 -3.17 5.70 7.09
C GLU A 113 -4.17 5.29 6.00
N ILE A 114 -4.88 4.17 6.21
CA ILE A 114 -5.97 3.72 5.34
C ILE A 114 -7.07 4.79 5.27
N GLU A 115 -7.49 5.33 6.41
CA GLU A 115 -8.51 6.37 6.48
C GLU A 115 -8.06 7.68 5.82
N ALA A 116 -6.81 8.09 6.06
CA ALA A 116 -6.23 9.28 5.44
C ALA A 116 -6.20 9.15 3.91
N LEU A 117 -5.75 8.01 3.38
CA LEU A 117 -5.68 7.76 1.93
C LEU A 117 -7.07 7.68 1.30
N SER A 118 -8.00 6.93 1.91
CA SER A 118 -9.40 6.86 1.46
C SER A 118 -10.05 8.24 1.40
N THR A 119 -9.85 9.03 2.46
CA THR A 119 -10.38 10.40 2.54
C THR A 119 -9.78 11.31 1.48
N ALA A 120 -8.46 11.22 1.24
CA ALA A 120 -7.78 11.99 0.20
C ALA A 120 -8.28 11.63 -1.20
N ILE A 121 -8.49 10.34 -1.48
CA ILE A 121 -9.09 9.85 -2.73
C ILE A 121 -10.49 10.44 -2.91
N ALA A 122 -11.35 10.36 -1.88
CA ALA A 122 -12.70 10.90 -1.95
C ALA A 122 -12.73 12.43 -2.19
N LYS A 123 -11.85 13.18 -1.51
CA LYS A 123 -11.70 14.64 -1.70
C LYS A 123 -11.18 15.02 -3.08
N SER A 124 -10.45 14.14 -3.75
CA SER A 124 -9.86 14.40 -5.07
C SER A 124 -10.91 14.59 -6.17
N GLY A 125 -12.13 14.08 -5.96
CA GLY A 125 -13.23 14.15 -6.92
C GLY A 125 -13.11 13.19 -8.10
N ARG A 126 -12.04 12.38 -8.17
CA ARG A 126 -11.88 11.30 -9.17
C ARG A 126 -12.14 9.95 -8.50
N PRO A 127 -13.03 9.10 -9.05
CA PRO A 127 -13.16 7.73 -8.61
C PRO A 127 -11.85 6.97 -8.81
N MET A 128 -11.30 6.42 -7.74
CA MET A 128 -10.12 5.54 -7.75
C MET A 128 -10.39 4.36 -6.82
N VAL A 129 -10.13 3.15 -7.31
CA VAL A 129 -10.26 1.92 -6.51
C VAL A 129 -9.06 1.81 -5.57
N LEU A 130 -9.31 1.59 -4.27
CA LEU A 130 -8.27 1.35 -3.28
C LEU A 130 -8.18 -0.14 -2.92
N SER A 131 -7.00 -0.72 -3.10
CA SER A 131 -6.63 -2.09 -2.74
C SER A 131 -5.53 -2.06 -1.66
N LEU A 132 -5.69 -2.82 -0.58
CA LEU A 132 -4.76 -2.88 0.55
C LEU A 132 -3.92 -4.16 0.54
N SER A 133 -2.63 -4.06 0.79
CA SER A 133 -1.64 -5.17 0.74
C SER A 133 -0.43 -4.87 1.65
N PRO A 134 0.61 -5.71 1.74
CA PRO A 134 0.75 -7.09 1.25
C PRO A 134 0.16 -8.15 2.19
N ASP A 135 0.23 -7.95 3.51
CA ASP A 135 -0.03 -9.07 4.41
C ASP A 135 -1.52 -9.28 4.66
N ARG A 136 -1.81 -10.46 5.19
CA ARG A 136 -3.15 -10.86 5.58
C ARG A 136 -3.76 -9.87 6.58
N THR A 137 -4.85 -9.23 6.18
CA THR A 137 -5.72 -8.49 7.08
C THR A 137 -6.40 -9.46 8.06
N ASP A 138 -6.37 -9.12 9.35
CA ASP A 138 -7.13 -9.85 10.37
C ASP A 138 -8.64 -9.61 10.19
N VAL A 139 -9.44 -10.66 10.28
CA VAL A 139 -10.90 -10.58 10.11
C VAL A 139 -11.57 -9.66 11.15
N THR A 140 -10.93 -9.42 12.29
CA THR A 140 -11.38 -8.44 13.29
C THR A 140 -11.45 -7.01 12.75
N HIS A 141 -10.74 -6.70 11.66
CA HIS A 141 -10.79 -5.40 10.98
C HIS A 141 -11.74 -5.36 9.78
N ALA A 142 -12.54 -6.41 9.54
CA ALA A 142 -13.40 -6.52 8.36
C ALA A 142 -14.31 -5.30 8.13
N GLU A 143 -14.97 -4.81 9.18
CA GLU A 143 -15.85 -3.63 9.06
C GLU A 143 -15.08 -2.35 8.68
N HIS A 144 -13.83 -2.22 9.11
CA HIS A 144 -13.00 -1.06 8.83
C HIS A 144 -12.53 -1.07 7.38
N VAL A 145 -11.96 -2.18 6.90
CA VAL A 145 -11.50 -2.29 5.50
C VAL A 145 -12.68 -2.19 4.52
N MET A 146 -13.84 -2.77 4.83
CA MET A 146 -15.04 -2.62 4.00
C MET A 146 -15.50 -1.16 3.85
N ARG A 147 -15.25 -0.32 4.87
CA ARG A 147 -15.64 1.10 4.85
C ARG A 147 -14.68 1.95 4.05
N TYR A 148 -13.39 1.63 4.09
CA TYR A 148 -12.33 2.52 3.61
C TYR A 148 -11.57 2.00 2.39
N SER A 149 -11.78 0.77 1.94
CA SER A 149 -11.18 0.25 0.71
C SER A 149 -12.18 -0.57 -0.12
N GLN A 150 -11.80 -0.84 -1.37
CA GLN A 150 -12.58 -1.70 -2.26
C GLN A 150 -12.05 -3.13 -2.26
N LEU A 151 -10.74 -3.31 -2.04
CA LEU A 151 -10.12 -4.62 -1.92
C LEU A 151 -9.10 -4.64 -0.77
N TRP A 152 -8.87 -5.79 -0.16
CA TRP A 152 -7.82 -5.99 0.86
C TRP A 152 -7.32 -7.42 0.85
N ARG A 153 -6.01 -7.60 1.07
CA ARG A 153 -5.37 -8.92 1.07
C ARG A 153 -5.83 -9.79 2.23
N ILE A 154 -6.28 -11.01 1.93
CA ILE A 154 -6.65 -12.02 2.94
C ILE A 154 -5.57 -13.07 3.15
N SER A 155 -4.56 -13.08 2.28
CA SER A 155 -3.40 -13.96 2.31
C SER A 155 -2.11 -13.15 2.26
N ASP A 156 -1.04 -13.75 2.77
CA ASP A 156 0.32 -13.35 2.41
C ASP A 156 0.57 -13.62 0.91
N ASP A 157 1.76 -13.27 0.42
CA ASP A 157 2.08 -13.37 -1.01
C ASP A 157 1.84 -14.79 -1.57
N PHE A 158 0.90 -14.89 -2.51
CA PHE A 158 0.49 -16.14 -3.13
C PHE A 158 1.41 -16.46 -4.31
N TRP A 159 2.00 -17.65 -4.25
CA TRP A 159 2.89 -18.19 -5.25
C TRP A 159 2.43 -19.57 -5.72
N ASP A 160 3.05 -20.02 -6.81
CA ASP A 160 2.78 -21.26 -7.51
C ASP A 160 3.15 -22.53 -6.70
N ASN A 161 2.42 -22.80 -5.61
CA ASN A 161 2.56 -24.03 -4.85
C ASN A 161 1.23 -24.47 -4.23
N TRP A 162 1.04 -25.79 -4.17
CA TRP A 162 -0.19 -26.41 -3.67
C TRP A 162 -0.51 -26.08 -2.21
N LYS A 163 0.53 -25.90 -1.37
CA LYS A 163 0.33 -25.63 0.06
C LYS A 163 -0.43 -24.31 0.25
N GLN A 164 0.05 -23.23 -0.37
CA GLN A 164 -0.60 -21.93 -0.30
C GLN A 164 -1.98 -21.92 -0.98
N LEU A 165 -2.14 -22.62 -2.11
CA LEU A 165 -3.45 -22.73 -2.78
C LEU A 165 -4.49 -23.38 -1.85
N LYS A 166 -4.12 -24.45 -1.14
CA LYS A 166 -4.99 -25.08 -0.15
C LYS A 166 -5.32 -24.17 1.04
N GLU A 167 -4.34 -23.42 1.53
CA GLU A 167 -4.53 -22.48 2.64
C GLU A 167 -5.54 -21.38 2.28
N THR A 168 -5.55 -20.95 1.02
CA THR A 168 -6.48 -19.96 0.47
C THR A 168 -7.94 -20.35 0.68
N PHE A 169 -8.31 -21.64 0.57
CA PHE A 169 -9.69 -22.09 0.83
C PHE A 169 -10.16 -21.75 2.26
N ALA A 170 -9.29 -21.92 3.26
CA ALA A 170 -9.63 -21.61 4.64
C ALA A 170 -9.79 -20.09 4.84
N LEU A 171 -8.94 -19.30 4.18
CA LEU A 171 -9.01 -17.83 4.19
C LEU A 171 -10.30 -17.33 3.54
N CYS A 172 -10.62 -17.82 2.34
CA CYS A 172 -11.86 -17.49 1.63
C CYS A 172 -13.09 -17.85 2.47
N ARG A 173 -13.08 -19.00 3.15
CA ARG A 173 -14.20 -19.40 4.02
C ARG A 173 -14.44 -18.41 5.17
N VAL A 174 -13.38 -17.89 5.79
CA VAL A 174 -13.47 -16.89 6.87
C VAL A 174 -14.02 -15.57 6.33
N TRP A 175 -13.60 -15.17 5.14
CA TRP A 175 -13.95 -13.88 4.54
C TRP A 175 -15.24 -13.88 3.72
N ALA A 176 -15.79 -15.05 3.38
CA ALA A 176 -17.00 -15.19 2.57
C ALA A 176 -18.20 -14.33 3.03
N PRO A 177 -18.48 -14.15 4.35
CA PRO A 177 -19.58 -13.30 4.80
C PRO A 177 -19.40 -11.79 4.49
N TYR A 178 -18.18 -11.35 4.19
CA TYR A 178 -17.83 -9.94 3.99
C TYR A 178 -17.68 -9.57 2.50
N ILE A 179 -17.99 -10.49 1.59
CA ILE A 179 -17.96 -10.25 0.14
C ILE A 179 -19.21 -9.47 -0.28
N GLY A 180 -19.04 -8.47 -1.14
CA GLY A 180 -20.18 -7.79 -1.74
C GLY A 180 -19.80 -6.61 -2.62
N PRO A 181 -20.80 -5.88 -3.14
CA PRO A 181 -20.57 -4.76 -4.03
C PRO A 181 -19.64 -3.73 -3.39
N ASN A 182 -18.54 -3.42 -4.07
CA ASN A 182 -17.55 -2.43 -3.64
C ASN A 182 -16.67 -2.84 -2.43
N HIS A 183 -16.66 -4.13 -2.05
CA HIS A 183 -15.79 -4.63 -0.98
C HIS A 183 -15.41 -6.12 -1.21
N TRP A 184 -14.16 -6.35 -1.62
CA TRP A 184 -13.66 -7.63 -2.12
C TRP A 184 -12.43 -8.11 -1.33
N PRO A 185 -12.55 -9.19 -0.54
CA PRO A 185 -11.41 -9.87 0.02
C PRO A 185 -10.54 -10.46 -1.10
N ASP A 186 -9.28 -10.07 -1.17
CA ASP A 186 -8.33 -10.38 -2.25
C ASP A 186 -7.39 -11.53 -1.84
N ALA A 187 -7.51 -12.66 -2.53
CA ALA A 187 -6.68 -13.85 -2.37
C ALA A 187 -5.30 -13.76 -3.09
N ASP A 188 -4.92 -12.56 -3.52
CA ASP A 188 -3.69 -12.22 -4.23
C ASP A 188 -3.67 -12.66 -5.71
N MET A 189 -2.61 -12.23 -6.41
CA MET A 189 -2.44 -12.40 -7.84
C MET A 189 -2.33 -13.87 -8.26
N LEU A 190 -2.87 -14.20 -9.44
CA LEU A 190 -2.80 -15.53 -10.03
C LEU A 190 -1.38 -15.83 -10.58
N PRO A 191 -0.62 -16.80 -10.01
CA PRO A 191 0.73 -17.11 -10.45
C PRO A 191 0.71 -18.09 -11.63
N LEU A 192 0.12 -17.67 -12.76
CA LEU A 192 -0.08 -18.47 -13.97
C LEU A 192 0.90 -18.10 -15.09
N GLY A 193 1.08 -18.99 -16.06
CA GLY A 193 1.92 -18.71 -17.24
C GLY A 193 3.42 -18.65 -16.92
N ARG A 194 4.15 -17.72 -17.53
CA ARG A 194 5.60 -17.52 -17.34
C ARG A 194 5.82 -16.45 -16.27
N ILE A 195 6.37 -16.86 -15.13
CA ILE A 195 6.52 -16.03 -13.93
C ILE A 195 7.99 -15.92 -13.53
N ARG A 196 8.27 -14.98 -12.61
CA ARG A 196 9.61 -14.75 -12.04
C ARG A 196 10.72 -14.49 -13.06
N ILE A 197 10.39 -13.88 -14.21
CA ILE A 197 11.35 -13.44 -15.24
C ILE A 197 12.50 -12.61 -14.64
N ARG A 198 12.19 -11.81 -13.62
CA ARG A 198 13.18 -11.06 -12.82
C ARG A 198 12.98 -11.27 -11.32
N GLY A 199 12.42 -12.42 -10.94
CA GLY A 199 12.13 -12.74 -9.54
C GLY A 199 13.40 -13.06 -8.77
N TYR A 200 13.41 -12.71 -7.47
CA TYR A 200 14.59 -12.90 -6.61
C TYR A 200 14.91 -14.37 -6.36
N GLU A 201 13.90 -15.24 -6.27
CA GLU A 201 14.07 -16.65 -5.93
C GLU A 201 13.47 -17.58 -6.98
N GLY A 202 14.09 -18.76 -7.15
CA GLY A 202 13.57 -19.84 -8.00
C GLY A 202 13.62 -19.58 -9.50
N GLY A 203 14.21 -18.46 -9.93
CA GLY A 203 14.46 -18.11 -11.33
C GLY A 203 13.20 -17.97 -12.19
N GLU A 204 13.43 -17.61 -13.45
CA GLU A 204 12.38 -17.59 -14.47
C GLU A 204 11.85 -19.02 -14.71
N ARG A 205 10.53 -19.17 -14.72
CA ARG A 205 9.88 -20.46 -14.98
C ARG A 205 8.45 -20.29 -15.47
N HIS A 206 7.88 -21.38 -15.98
CA HIS A 206 6.44 -21.54 -15.99
C HIS A 206 5.91 -21.87 -14.59
N THR A 207 4.64 -21.55 -14.33
CA THR A 207 3.97 -21.90 -13.08
C THR A 207 4.18 -23.38 -12.72
N ARG A 208 4.47 -23.65 -11.45
CA ARG A 208 4.58 -25.01 -10.92
C ARG A 208 3.22 -25.66 -10.63
N LEU A 209 2.13 -24.90 -10.71
CA LEU A 209 0.79 -25.43 -10.57
C LEU A 209 0.47 -26.37 -11.75
N THR A 210 0.02 -27.58 -11.45
CA THR A 210 -0.57 -28.48 -12.43
C THR A 210 -1.81 -27.86 -13.08
N LYS A 211 -2.28 -28.39 -14.22
CA LYS A 211 -3.49 -27.87 -14.87
C LYS A 211 -4.70 -27.88 -13.94
N ASP A 212 -4.87 -28.94 -13.16
CA ASP A 212 -5.98 -29.06 -12.22
C ASP A 212 -5.86 -28.03 -11.08
N GLU A 213 -4.65 -27.77 -10.60
CA GLU A 213 -4.39 -26.72 -9.60
C GLU A 213 -4.61 -25.31 -10.17
N GLN A 214 -4.28 -25.07 -11.43
CA GLN A 214 -4.56 -23.79 -12.10
C GLN A 214 -6.07 -23.56 -12.25
N ILE A 215 -6.82 -24.58 -12.68
CA ILE A 215 -8.29 -24.53 -12.75
C ILE A 215 -8.87 -24.30 -11.35
N THR A 216 -8.36 -25.00 -10.35
CA THR A 216 -8.77 -24.84 -8.95
C THR A 216 -8.55 -23.42 -8.45
N ALA A 217 -7.38 -22.82 -8.73
CA ALA A 217 -7.09 -21.44 -8.37
C ALA A 217 -8.07 -20.46 -9.03
N ILE A 218 -8.33 -20.61 -10.33
CA ILE A 218 -9.26 -19.74 -11.07
C ILE A 218 -10.70 -19.88 -10.55
N LEU A 219 -11.15 -21.10 -10.21
CA LEU A 219 -12.51 -21.33 -9.72
C LEU A 219 -12.74 -20.85 -8.28
N LEU A 220 -11.67 -20.75 -7.48
CA LEU A 220 -11.72 -20.24 -6.12
C LEU A 220 -11.71 -18.71 -6.05
N SER A 221 -11.08 -18.06 -7.03
CA SER A 221 -10.89 -16.61 -7.14
C SER A 221 -12.14 -15.90 -7.63
#